data_AF-A0AAP4E9I5-F1
#
_entry.id   AF-A0AAP4E9I5-F1
#
_cell.length_a   1.000
_cell.length_b   1.000
_cell.length_c   1.000
_cell.angle_alpha   90.00
_cell.angle_beta   90.00
_cell.angle_gamma   90.00
#
_symmetry.space_group_name_H-M   'P 1'
#
loop_
_entity.id
_entity.type
_entity.pdbx_description
1 polymer ?
#
loop_
_entity_poly.entity_id
_entity_poly.type
_entity_poly.pdbx_seq_one_letter_code
_entity_poly.pdbx_strand_id
1 'polypeptide(L)'
;MRCVILRTFGDKSTFAIQYEFVNNPFNEKSLAGESWGRIELFVRGRNIFEYKRENVAIPFQWNLIYIVEWFSENHMHILSDEVFPLPAEGQNSLELINNCLLFESDNDAEFDQWFDTKQEWEFKHSWFSNRAGSFLPDVFFRRVNDEIEIAWDNESTYSSEGITFMNPIGVEYIPMGIFDSTVRNFVEDFLDNLLFNSKNKSDAERICEKIKGLIVQE
;
A
#
# COMPACT_ATOMS: atom_id res chain seq x y z
N MET A 1 -28.81 0.65 6.75
CA MET A 1 -27.98 1.61 7.49
C MET A 1 -26.63 0.93 7.65
N ARG A 2 -25.58 1.35 6.92
CA ARG A 2 -24.24 0.76 7.07
C ARG A 2 -23.73 1.15 8.45
N CYS A 3 -23.31 0.18 9.26
CA CYS A 3 -22.71 0.46 10.55
C CYS A 3 -21.31 1.00 10.28
N VAL A 4 -21.08 2.28 10.57
CA VAL A 4 -19.77 2.93 10.43
C VAL A 4 -18.99 2.57 11.69
N ILE A 5 -18.28 1.44 11.64
CA ILE A 5 -17.42 0.98 12.73
C ILE A 5 -15.98 1.15 12.26
N LEU A 6 -15.24 1.98 13.00
CA LEU A 6 -13.80 2.12 12.84
C LEU A 6 -13.12 0.84 13.31
N ARG A 7 -12.40 0.18 12.42
CA ARG A 7 -11.66 -1.06 12.68
C ARG A 7 -10.17 -0.74 12.82
N THR A 8 -9.47 -1.40 13.73
CA THR A 8 -8.02 -1.23 13.93
C THR A 8 -7.35 -2.59 14.08
N PHE A 9 -6.27 -2.81 13.35
CA PHE A 9 -5.46 -4.02 13.37
C PHE A 9 -4.03 -3.63 13.70
N GLY A 10 -3.40 -4.36 14.62
CA GLY A 10 -2.05 -4.04 15.10
C GLY A 10 -2.03 -2.99 16.21
N ASP A 11 -0.84 -2.44 16.48
CA ASP A 11 -0.58 -1.44 17.50
C ASP A 11 -0.01 -0.17 16.85
N LYS A 12 -0.68 0.98 17.02
CA LYS A 12 -0.28 2.24 16.38
C LYS A 12 1.15 2.67 16.74
N SER A 13 1.68 2.28 17.90
CA SER A 13 3.06 2.58 18.32
C SER A 13 4.12 1.74 17.60
N THR A 14 3.72 0.66 16.93
CA THR A 14 4.61 -0.22 16.17
C THR A 14 4.20 -0.23 14.70
N PHE A 15 3.11 -0.91 14.37
CA PHE A 15 2.51 -0.98 13.05
C PHE A 15 1.01 -1.25 13.19
N ALA A 16 0.18 -0.44 12.53
CA ALA A 16 -1.25 -0.66 12.52
C ALA A 16 -1.93 -0.16 11.24
N ILE A 17 -3.01 -0.85 10.86
CA ILE A 17 -3.92 -0.42 9.81
C ILE A 17 -5.26 -0.09 10.48
N GLN A 18 -5.79 1.11 10.22
CA GLN A 18 -7.10 1.51 10.70
C GLN A 18 -7.96 1.91 9.51
N TYR A 19 -9.19 1.39 9.42
CA TYR A 19 -10.08 1.72 8.30
C TYR A 19 -11.56 1.75 8.71
N GLU A 20 -12.35 2.41 7.89
CA GLU A 20 -13.81 2.39 7.95
C GLU A 20 -14.41 2.56 6.54
N PHE A 21 -15.55 1.92 6.29
CA PHE A 21 -16.34 2.23 5.09
C PHE A 21 -17.16 3.49 5.31
N VAL A 22 -17.12 4.39 4.33
CA VAL A 22 -17.91 5.62 4.33
C VAL A 22 -18.77 5.70 3.08
N ASN A 23 -19.68 6.67 3.02
CA ASN A 23 -20.53 6.83 1.83
C ASN A 23 -19.68 7.27 0.64
N ASN A 24 -19.79 6.55 -0.48
CA ASN A 24 -19.14 6.92 -1.73
C ASN A 24 -19.79 8.22 -2.27
N PRO A 25 -19.03 9.32 -2.44
CA PRO A 25 -19.57 10.59 -2.91
C PRO A 25 -19.93 10.60 -4.40
N PHE A 26 -19.47 9.61 -5.17
CA PHE A 26 -19.63 9.52 -6.63
C PHE A 26 -20.75 8.57 -7.08
N ASN A 27 -21.47 7.95 -6.14
CA ASN A 27 -22.58 7.03 -6.44
C ASN A 27 -22.19 5.87 -7.39
N GLU A 28 -20.93 5.44 -7.36
CA GLU A 28 -20.46 4.29 -8.12
C GLU A 28 -21.20 3.02 -7.67
N LYS A 29 -21.65 2.24 -8.64
CA LYS A 29 -22.43 1.01 -8.38
C LYS A 29 -21.59 -0.27 -8.49
N SER A 30 -20.31 -0.15 -8.81
CA SER A 30 -19.36 -1.27 -8.84
C SER A 30 -19.00 -1.72 -7.43
N LEU A 31 -18.42 -2.91 -7.31
CA LEU A 31 -17.87 -3.39 -6.03
C LEU A 31 -16.76 -2.46 -5.51
N ALA A 32 -15.93 -1.92 -6.40
CA ALA A 32 -14.97 -0.87 -6.07
C ALA A 32 -15.68 0.32 -5.41
N GLY A 33 -16.80 0.78 -5.99
CA GLY A 33 -17.61 1.84 -5.42
C GLY A 33 -18.15 1.53 -4.02
N GLU A 34 -18.51 0.27 -3.76
CA GLU A 34 -18.97 -0.21 -2.46
C GLU A 34 -17.86 -0.30 -1.40
N SER A 35 -16.60 -0.39 -1.85
CA SER A 35 -15.38 -0.41 -1.03
C SER A 35 -14.87 0.97 -0.61
N TRP A 36 -15.58 2.04 -0.98
CA TRP A 36 -15.20 3.41 -0.62
C TRP A 36 -15.08 3.56 0.90
N GLY A 37 -13.94 4.08 1.36
CA GLY A 37 -13.63 4.15 2.77
C GLY A 37 -12.50 5.11 3.09
N ARG A 38 -12.29 5.30 4.39
CA ARG A 38 -11.11 5.96 4.96
C ARG A 38 -10.15 4.90 5.45
N ILE A 39 -8.85 5.11 5.25
CA ILE A 39 -7.80 4.25 5.79
C ILE A 39 -6.64 5.10 6.30
N GLU A 40 -5.99 4.60 7.35
CA GLU A 40 -4.79 5.13 7.95
C GLU A 40 -3.77 4.00 8.11
N LEU A 41 -2.51 4.29 7.81
CA LEU A 41 -1.39 3.39 8.06
C LEU A 41 -0.46 4.03 9.09
N PHE A 42 -0.34 3.38 10.24
CA PHE A 42 0.54 3.80 11.31
C PHE A 42 1.84 3.01 11.27
N VAL A 43 2.97 3.73 11.27
CA VAL A 43 4.31 3.18 11.40
C VAL A 43 5.01 3.94 12.52
N ARG A 44 5.35 3.26 13.62
CA ARG A 44 5.95 3.87 14.82
C ARG A 44 5.21 5.13 15.33
N GLY A 45 3.88 5.09 15.35
CA GLY A 45 3.03 6.20 15.81
C GLY A 45 2.75 7.27 14.75
N ARG A 46 3.36 7.19 13.57
CA ARG A 46 3.18 8.15 12.48
C ARG A 46 2.12 7.65 11.51
N ASN A 47 1.06 8.42 11.28
CA ASN A 47 0.12 8.16 10.19
C ASN A 47 0.75 8.64 8.87
N ILE A 48 1.12 7.71 8.00
CA ILE A 48 1.81 8.04 6.74
C ILE A 48 0.82 8.38 5.61
N PHE A 49 -0.49 8.18 5.84
CA PHE A 49 -1.56 8.51 4.89
C PHE A 49 -2.10 9.92 5.08
N GLU A 50 -1.79 10.56 6.20
CA GLU A 50 -2.28 11.89 6.48
C GLU A 50 -1.53 12.92 5.63
N TYR A 51 -2.29 13.71 4.87
CA TYR A 51 -1.75 14.79 4.07
C TYR A 51 -2.54 16.08 4.32
N LYS A 52 -1.93 17.19 3.92
CA LYS A 52 -2.56 18.51 3.90
C LYS A 52 -2.87 18.92 2.47
N ARG A 53 -3.97 19.66 2.32
CA ARG A 53 -4.26 20.48 1.14
C ARG A 53 -4.72 21.84 1.64
N GLU A 54 -4.12 22.91 1.12
CA GLU A 54 -4.43 24.28 1.56
C GLU A 54 -4.34 24.46 3.10
N ASN A 55 -3.33 23.84 3.72
CA ASN A 55 -3.09 23.80 5.18
C ASN A 55 -4.15 23.05 6.02
N VAL A 56 -5.12 22.40 5.40
CA VAL A 56 -6.12 21.57 6.09
C VAL A 56 -5.67 20.11 6.03
N ALA A 57 -5.60 19.44 7.19
CA ALA A 57 -5.33 18.01 7.25
C ALA A 57 -6.54 17.24 6.70
N ILE A 58 -6.29 16.34 5.76
CA ILE A 58 -7.29 15.54 5.08
C ILE A 58 -6.97 14.06 5.33
N PRO A 59 -7.93 13.27 5.83
CA PRO A 59 -7.77 11.83 5.89
C PRO A 59 -7.83 11.23 4.48
N PHE A 60 -6.96 10.27 4.20
CA PHE A 60 -7.01 9.55 2.93
C PHE A 60 -8.34 8.78 2.80
N GLN A 61 -9.02 8.98 1.68
CA GLN A 61 -10.25 8.27 1.32
C GLN A 61 -10.21 7.85 -0.15
N TRP A 62 -10.57 6.61 -0.42
CA TRP A 62 -10.65 6.07 -1.77
C TRP A 62 -11.45 4.76 -1.82
N ASN A 63 -11.54 4.14 -3.00
CA ASN A 63 -11.93 2.74 -3.14
C ASN A 63 -10.83 1.86 -2.52
N LEU A 64 -11.05 1.41 -1.27
CA LEU A 64 -10.03 0.72 -0.48
C LEU A 64 -9.68 -0.67 -1.03
N ILE A 65 -10.50 -1.23 -1.93
CA ILE A 65 -10.23 -2.50 -2.59
C ILE A 65 -8.86 -2.51 -3.28
N TYR A 66 -8.39 -1.39 -3.83
CA TYR A 66 -7.12 -1.34 -4.54
C TYR A 66 -5.89 -1.58 -3.63
N ILE A 67 -5.96 -1.13 -2.37
CA ILE A 67 -4.92 -1.38 -1.36
C ILE A 67 -4.98 -2.84 -0.91
N VAL A 68 -6.18 -3.37 -0.73
CA VAL A 68 -6.41 -4.76 -0.30
C VAL A 68 -5.97 -5.75 -1.38
N GLU A 69 -6.29 -5.46 -2.64
CA GLU A 69 -5.81 -6.22 -3.80
C GLU A 69 -4.28 -6.21 -3.85
N TRP A 70 -3.65 -5.02 -3.74
CA TRP A 70 -2.19 -4.94 -3.77
C TRP A 70 -1.51 -5.73 -2.66
N PHE A 71 -1.96 -5.57 -1.41
CA PHE A 71 -1.42 -6.36 -0.30
C PHE A 71 -1.59 -7.84 -0.55
N SER A 72 -2.76 -8.27 -1.03
CA SER A 72 -3.03 -9.69 -1.24
C SER A 72 -2.20 -10.29 -2.38
N GLU A 73 -2.00 -9.54 -3.46
CA GLU A 73 -1.19 -9.95 -4.62
C GLU A 73 0.31 -10.00 -4.29
N ASN A 74 0.79 -9.06 -3.46
CA ASN A 74 2.22 -8.86 -3.22
C ASN A 74 2.70 -9.35 -1.86
N HIS A 75 1.81 -9.86 -1.00
CA HIS A 75 2.15 -10.32 0.35
C HIS A 75 3.34 -11.28 0.38
N MET A 76 3.33 -12.26 -0.53
CA MET A 76 4.40 -13.25 -0.64
C MET A 76 5.74 -12.63 -1.06
N HIS A 77 5.72 -11.60 -1.92
CA HIS A 77 6.92 -10.87 -2.34
C HIS A 77 7.47 -10.00 -1.20
N ILE A 78 6.60 -9.41 -0.38
CA ILE A 78 7.02 -8.62 0.77
C ILE A 78 7.68 -9.51 1.84
N LEU A 79 7.15 -10.72 2.06
CA LEU A 79 7.64 -11.66 3.07
C LEU A 79 8.80 -12.55 2.60
N SER A 80 9.07 -12.61 1.30
CA SER A 80 10.19 -13.39 0.75
C SER A 80 11.51 -12.68 1.02
N ASP A 81 12.60 -13.43 0.94
CA ASP A 81 13.97 -12.91 0.94
C ASP A 81 14.42 -12.45 -0.47
N GLU A 82 13.48 -11.98 -1.30
CA GLU A 82 13.75 -11.47 -2.65
C GLU A 82 14.79 -10.34 -2.58
N VAL A 83 15.94 -10.57 -3.20
CA VAL A 83 17.03 -9.60 -3.26
C VAL A 83 16.69 -8.55 -4.32
N PHE A 84 17.12 -7.31 -4.08
CA PHE A 84 17.01 -6.26 -5.09
C PHE A 84 17.73 -6.68 -6.38
N PRO A 85 17.07 -6.63 -7.56
CA PRO A 85 17.52 -7.36 -8.75
C PRO A 85 18.63 -6.64 -9.53
N LEU A 86 18.97 -5.41 -9.16
CA LEU A 86 19.95 -4.57 -9.85
C LEU A 86 21.20 -4.37 -8.98
N PRO A 87 22.38 -4.22 -9.59
CA PRO A 87 23.64 -3.97 -8.88
C PRO A 87 23.76 -2.52 -8.37
N ALA A 88 22.69 -2.00 -7.75
CA ALA A 88 22.71 -0.71 -7.07
C ALA A 88 23.08 -0.90 -5.59
N GLU A 89 23.93 0.00 -5.08
CA GLU A 89 24.25 0.04 -3.66
C GLU A 89 23.13 0.77 -2.89
N GLY A 90 22.87 0.38 -1.65
CA GLY A 90 21.89 1.07 -0.79
C GLY A 90 21.58 0.28 0.47
N GLN A 91 21.34 0.99 1.58
CA GLN A 91 20.97 0.38 2.87
C GLN A 91 19.46 0.11 2.96
N ASN A 92 18.64 0.87 2.22
CA ASN A 92 17.20 0.79 2.21
C ASN A 92 16.64 0.95 0.78
N SER A 93 15.34 0.68 0.61
CA SER A 93 14.66 0.74 -0.68
C SER A 93 14.79 2.11 -1.35
N LEU A 94 14.74 3.21 -0.59
CA LEU A 94 14.86 4.56 -1.17
C LEU A 94 16.26 4.78 -1.76
N GLU A 95 17.32 4.38 -1.04
CA GLU A 95 18.69 4.46 -1.55
C GLU A 95 18.90 3.58 -2.78
N LEU A 96 18.40 2.33 -2.75
CA LEU A 96 18.50 1.40 -3.89
C LEU A 96 17.81 1.99 -5.13
N ILE A 97 16.58 2.48 -4.98
CA ILE A 97 15.81 3.07 -6.07
C ILE A 97 16.47 4.35 -6.60
N ASN A 98 16.91 5.24 -5.72
CA ASN A 98 17.57 6.49 -6.11
C ASN A 98 18.89 6.22 -6.84
N ASN A 99 19.69 5.26 -6.38
CA ASN A 99 20.94 4.90 -7.03
C ASN A 99 20.72 4.21 -8.37
N CYS A 100 19.60 3.48 -8.55
CA CYS A 100 19.24 2.97 -9.88
C CYS A 100 18.96 4.08 -10.90
N LEU A 101 18.55 5.28 -10.48
CA LEU A 101 18.33 6.41 -11.40
C LEU A 101 19.64 7.01 -11.93
N LEU A 102 20.78 6.66 -11.34
CA LEU A 102 22.11 7.10 -11.78
C LEU A 102 22.68 6.23 -12.90
N PHE A 103 21.99 5.16 -13.28
CA PHE A 103 22.44 4.27 -14.35
C PHE A 103 22.37 4.97 -15.70
N GLU A 104 23.49 4.91 -16.42
CA GLU A 104 23.62 5.41 -17.79
C GLU A 104 24.26 4.30 -18.64
N SER A 105 23.73 4.10 -19.84
CA SER A 105 24.33 3.25 -20.86
C SER A 105 24.10 3.86 -22.24
N ASP A 106 25.11 3.79 -23.11
CA ASP A 106 24.99 4.15 -24.53
C ASP A 106 24.26 3.08 -25.35
N ASN A 107 23.89 1.96 -24.72
CA ASN A 107 23.12 0.88 -25.33
C ASN A 107 21.65 0.94 -24.87
N ASP A 108 20.78 1.39 -25.76
CA ASP A 108 19.34 1.52 -25.50
C ASP A 108 18.71 0.23 -24.94
N ALA A 109 19.09 -0.94 -25.43
CA ALA A 109 18.51 -2.20 -24.97
C ALA A 109 18.92 -2.55 -23.52
N GLU A 110 20.13 -2.16 -23.11
CA GLU A 110 20.59 -2.31 -21.74
C GLU A 110 19.92 -1.30 -20.81
N PHE A 111 19.79 -0.05 -21.28
CA PHE A 111 19.08 1.01 -20.58
C PHE A 111 17.61 0.62 -20.33
N ASP A 112 16.90 0.17 -21.35
CA ASP A 112 15.51 -0.27 -21.24
C ASP A 112 15.38 -1.46 -20.27
N GLN A 113 16.24 -2.48 -20.42
CA GLN A 113 16.21 -3.65 -19.54
C GLN A 113 16.46 -3.28 -18.06
N TRP A 114 17.33 -2.31 -17.80
CA TRP A 114 17.59 -1.82 -16.44
C TRP A 114 16.34 -1.23 -15.79
N PHE A 115 15.65 -0.33 -16.49
CA PHE A 115 14.46 0.33 -15.96
C PHE A 115 13.23 -0.57 -15.94
N ASP A 116 13.11 -1.53 -16.86
CA ASP A 116 12.08 -2.58 -16.81
C ASP A 116 12.27 -3.44 -15.56
N THR A 117 13.50 -3.90 -15.31
CA THR A 117 13.82 -4.71 -14.12
C THR A 117 13.57 -3.94 -12.82
N LYS A 118 13.92 -2.65 -12.78
CA LYS A 118 13.60 -1.76 -11.65
C LYS A 118 12.09 -1.69 -11.43
N GLN A 119 11.33 -1.42 -12.49
CA GLN A 119 9.89 -1.22 -12.40
C GLN A 119 9.14 -2.50 -11.98
N GLU A 120 9.58 -3.67 -12.46
CA GLU A 120 9.03 -4.96 -12.03
C GLU A 120 9.19 -5.17 -10.52
N TRP A 121 10.33 -4.78 -9.96
CA TRP A 121 10.55 -4.82 -8.51
C TRP A 121 9.66 -3.79 -7.79
N GLU A 122 9.55 -2.57 -8.30
CA GLU A 122 8.66 -1.54 -7.72
C GLU A 122 7.20 -1.99 -7.69
N PHE A 123 6.69 -2.70 -8.69
CA PHE A 123 5.30 -3.20 -8.67
C PHE A 123 5.04 -4.22 -7.55
N LYS A 124 6.06 -5.00 -7.19
CA LYS A 124 5.99 -6.00 -6.11
C LYS A 124 6.17 -5.40 -4.73
N HIS A 125 6.94 -4.32 -4.64
CA HIS A 125 7.39 -3.78 -3.36
C HIS A 125 6.81 -2.40 -3.03
N SER A 126 6.17 -1.70 -3.97
CA SER A 126 5.40 -0.48 -3.73
C SER A 126 3.98 -0.60 -4.28
N TRP A 127 3.02 -0.14 -3.50
CA TRP A 127 1.61 -0.05 -3.91
C TRP A 127 1.28 1.14 -4.81
N PHE A 128 2.27 1.94 -5.20
CA PHE A 128 2.03 3.21 -5.84
C PHE A 128 1.36 3.08 -7.22
N SER A 129 1.55 1.93 -7.88
CA SER A 129 0.83 1.54 -9.10
C SER A 129 -0.68 1.41 -8.88
N ASN A 130 -1.10 1.04 -7.67
CA ASN A 130 -2.50 0.80 -7.30
C ASN A 130 -3.20 2.06 -6.75
N ARG A 131 -2.58 3.24 -6.87
CA ARG A 131 -3.19 4.52 -6.46
C ARG A 131 -4.51 4.83 -7.16
N ALA A 132 -4.71 4.31 -8.39
CA ALA A 132 -5.95 4.47 -9.16
C ALA A 132 -6.50 5.92 -9.23
N GLY A 133 -5.61 6.92 -9.31
CA GLY A 133 -5.97 8.35 -9.36
C GLY A 133 -6.15 9.04 -8.00
N SER A 134 -5.93 8.33 -6.89
CA SER A 134 -5.90 8.91 -5.53
C SER A 134 -4.56 9.56 -5.19
N PHE A 135 -4.52 10.26 -4.05
CA PHE A 135 -3.30 10.79 -3.43
C PHE A 135 -2.66 9.77 -2.48
N LEU A 136 -2.46 8.53 -2.96
CA LEU A 136 -1.85 7.45 -2.16
C LEU A 136 -0.35 7.74 -1.98
N PRO A 137 0.20 7.73 -0.76
CA PRO A 137 1.64 7.89 -0.59
C PRO A 137 2.39 6.74 -1.28
N ASP A 138 3.55 7.01 -1.86
CA ASP A 138 4.46 5.96 -2.31
C ASP A 138 5.16 5.37 -1.08
N VAL A 139 5.03 4.05 -0.90
CA VAL A 139 5.58 3.32 0.25
C VAL A 139 6.09 1.98 -0.23
N PHE A 140 7.36 1.73 0.04
CA PHE A 140 8.04 0.47 -0.21
C PHE A 140 7.95 -0.46 1.00
N PHE A 141 7.74 -1.74 0.72
CA PHE A 141 7.68 -2.84 1.67
C PHE A 141 8.60 -3.97 1.18
N ARG A 142 9.60 -4.34 1.96
CA ARG A 142 10.45 -5.50 1.66
C ARG A 142 10.95 -6.16 2.93
N ARG A 143 11.27 -7.45 2.87
CA ARG A 143 11.94 -8.13 3.96
C ARG A 143 13.41 -7.76 4.04
N VAL A 144 13.87 -7.55 5.27
CA VAL A 144 15.28 -7.44 5.63
C VAL A 144 15.49 -8.29 6.88
N ASN A 145 16.10 -9.47 6.72
CA ASN A 145 16.24 -10.48 7.78
C ASN A 145 14.87 -10.89 8.36
N ASP A 146 14.62 -10.64 9.64
CA ASP A 146 13.38 -10.99 10.35
C ASP A 146 12.41 -9.79 10.49
N GLU A 147 12.68 -8.70 9.78
CA GLU A 147 11.87 -7.48 9.78
C GLU A 147 11.39 -7.15 8.36
N ILE A 148 10.29 -6.40 8.29
CA ILE A 148 9.82 -5.73 7.09
C ILE A 148 10.27 -4.28 7.17
N GLU A 149 11.10 -3.89 6.22
CA GLU A 149 11.40 -2.50 5.94
C GLU A 149 10.15 -1.84 5.34
N ILE A 150 9.75 -0.72 5.91
CA ILE A 150 8.74 0.19 5.39
C ILE A 150 9.43 1.52 5.13
N ALA A 151 9.57 1.88 3.86
CA ALA A 151 10.34 3.05 3.44
C ALA A 151 9.51 3.95 2.53
N TRP A 152 9.54 5.26 2.76
CA TRP A 152 8.76 6.22 1.99
C TRP A 152 9.47 7.57 1.91
N ASP A 153 9.37 8.19 0.74
CA ASP A 153 9.70 9.59 0.52
C ASP A 153 8.60 10.20 -0.35
N ASN A 154 7.85 11.11 0.26
CA ASN A 154 6.71 11.80 -0.31
C ASN A 154 6.82 13.32 -0.15
N GLU A 155 8.04 13.87 -0.02
CA GLU A 155 8.22 15.33 0.09
C GLU A 155 7.71 16.07 -1.15
N SER A 156 7.97 15.51 -2.33
CA SER A 156 7.59 16.10 -3.62
C SER A 156 6.35 15.44 -4.24
N THR A 157 5.91 14.29 -3.72
CA THR A 157 4.76 13.55 -4.22
C THR A 157 3.48 14.38 -4.13
N TYR A 158 2.86 14.63 -5.30
CA TYR A 158 1.67 15.48 -5.48
C TYR A 158 1.84 16.96 -5.09
N SER A 159 3.08 17.45 -4.99
CA SER A 159 3.35 18.85 -4.67
C SER A 159 2.77 19.82 -5.70
N SER A 160 2.73 19.44 -6.99
CA SER A 160 2.08 20.21 -8.07
C SER A 160 0.56 20.38 -7.88
N GLU A 161 -0.07 19.49 -7.14
CA GLU A 161 -1.49 19.46 -6.81
C GLU A 161 -1.80 20.16 -5.48
N GLY A 162 -0.78 20.74 -4.84
CA GLY A 162 -0.88 21.44 -3.56
C GLY A 162 -1.06 20.51 -2.37
N ILE A 163 -0.60 19.25 -2.50
CA ILE A 163 -0.62 18.24 -1.45
C ILE A 163 0.73 18.21 -0.73
N THR A 164 0.70 18.01 0.59
CA THR A 164 1.91 17.79 1.40
C THR A 164 1.62 16.75 2.48
N PHE A 165 2.36 15.65 2.48
CA PHE A 165 2.22 14.62 3.51
C PHE A 165 2.71 15.11 4.88
N MET A 166 2.01 14.72 5.94
CA MET A 166 2.34 15.13 7.31
C MET A 166 3.60 14.45 7.84
N ASN A 167 3.85 13.23 7.38
CA ASN A 167 5.04 12.45 7.68
C ASN A 167 5.68 12.04 6.34
N PRO A 168 6.32 12.97 5.61
CA PRO A 168 6.66 12.76 4.20
C PRO A 168 7.82 11.78 4.00
N ILE A 169 8.73 11.63 4.96
CA ILE A 169 9.89 10.72 4.84
C ILE A 169 9.96 9.77 6.04
N GLY A 170 10.35 8.53 5.78
CA GLY A 170 10.77 7.60 6.80
C GLY A 170 11.30 6.30 6.24
N VAL A 171 12.14 5.65 7.04
CA VAL A 171 12.53 4.25 6.89
C VAL A 171 12.38 3.61 8.26
N GLU A 172 11.60 2.56 8.36
CA GLU A 172 11.33 1.86 9.61
C GLU A 172 11.37 0.35 9.40
N TYR A 173 11.78 -0.36 10.44
CA TYR A 173 11.83 -1.82 10.44
C TYR A 173 10.83 -2.34 11.47
N ILE A 174 9.91 -3.20 10.98
CA ILE A 174 8.82 -3.78 11.76
C ILE A 174 9.02 -5.29 11.83
N PRO A 175 8.90 -5.93 13.01
CA PRO A 175 8.99 -7.39 13.09
C PRO A 175 8.04 -8.08 12.12
N MET A 176 8.56 -9.03 11.33
CA MET A 176 7.81 -9.66 10.23
C MET A 176 6.48 -10.26 10.69
N GLY A 177 6.46 -10.92 11.85
CA GLY A 177 5.21 -11.49 12.40
C GLY A 177 4.16 -10.43 12.76
N ILE A 178 4.57 -9.22 13.16
CA ILE A 178 3.63 -8.12 13.44
C ILE A 178 3.05 -7.59 12.13
N PHE A 179 3.90 -7.38 11.12
CA PHE A 179 3.45 -6.95 9.80
C PHE A 179 2.48 -7.97 9.19
N ASP A 180 2.89 -9.23 9.10
CA ASP A 180 2.14 -10.32 8.49
C ASP A 180 0.76 -10.48 9.12
N SER A 181 0.69 -10.63 10.46
CA SER A 181 -0.58 -10.78 11.16
C SER A 181 -1.47 -9.55 11.03
N THR A 182 -0.91 -8.33 11.04
CA THR A 182 -1.68 -7.09 10.90
C THR A 182 -2.32 -6.99 9.52
N VAL A 183 -1.54 -7.24 8.45
CA VAL A 183 -2.04 -7.18 7.07
C VAL A 183 -3.08 -8.28 6.82
N ARG A 184 -2.81 -9.53 7.23
CA ARG A 184 -3.76 -10.64 7.08
C ARG A 184 -5.10 -10.37 7.77
N ASN A 185 -5.07 -9.95 9.04
CA ASN A 185 -6.28 -9.65 9.79
C ASN A 185 -7.06 -8.48 9.18
N PHE A 186 -6.36 -7.44 8.70
CA PHE A 186 -6.97 -6.32 7.99
C PHE A 186 -7.69 -6.78 6.72
N VAL A 187 -7.00 -7.54 5.87
CA VAL A 187 -7.56 -8.03 4.60
C VAL A 187 -8.75 -8.96 4.85
N GLU A 188 -8.67 -9.85 5.82
CA GLU A 188 -9.77 -10.76 6.17
C GLU A 188 -11.02 -10.00 6.63
N ASP A 189 -10.90 -9.10 7.62
CA ASP A 189 -12.02 -8.29 8.10
C ASP A 189 -12.59 -7.41 6.98
N PHE A 190 -11.72 -6.82 6.16
CA PHE A 190 -12.13 -6.00 5.02
C PHE A 190 -13.02 -6.77 4.05
N LEU A 191 -12.59 -7.95 3.61
CA LEU A 191 -13.32 -8.77 2.64
C LEU A 191 -14.63 -9.28 3.22
N ASP A 192 -14.65 -9.68 4.49
CA ASP A 192 -15.88 -10.12 5.17
C ASP A 192 -16.90 -8.98 5.27
N ASN A 193 -16.44 -7.76 5.60
CA ASN A 193 -17.34 -6.61 5.70
C ASN A 193 -17.78 -6.12 4.30
N LEU A 194 -16.92 -6.18 3.29
CA LEU A 194 -17.29 -5.85 1.91
C LEU A 194 -18.35 -6.82 1.40
N LEU A 195 -18.13 -8.12 1.57
CA LEU A 195 -19.08 -9.16 1.23
C LEU A 195 -20.41 -8.97 1.96
N PHE A 196 -20.38 -8.73 3.28
CA PHE A 196 -21.58 -8.50 4.09
C PHE A 196 -22.39 -7.28 3.62
N ASN A 197 -21.71 -6.19 3.26
CA ASN A 197 -22.35 -4.92 2.88
C ASN A 197 -22.62 -4.76 1.38
N SER A 198 -22.20 -5.72 0.55
CA SER A 198 -22.37 -5.63 -0.89
C SER A 198 -23.81 -5.83 -1.34
N LYS A 199 -24.24 -5.05 -2.33
CA LYS A 199 -25.56 -5.20 -2.96
C LYS A 199 -25.60 -6.37 -3.94
N ASN A 200 -24.48 -6.66 -4.61
CA ASN A 200 -24.37 -7.80 -5.52
C ASN A 200 -23.52 -8.91 -4.89
N LYS A 201 -24.19 -9.81 -4.18
CA LYS A 201 -23.54 -10.89 -3.43
C LYS A 201 -22.66 -11.79 -4.31
N SER A 202 -23.13 -12.18 -5.50
CA SER A 202 -22.36 -13.10 -6.35
C SER A 202 -21.07 -12.48 -6.90
N ASP A 203 -21.09 -11.19 -7.25
CA ASP A 203 -19.87 -10.50 -7.68
C ASP A 203 -18.90 -10.31 -6.52
N ALA A 204 -19.41 -9.96 -5.34
CA ALA A 204 -18.61 -9.81 -4.13
C ALA A 204 -17.98 -11.13 -3.69
N GLU A 205 -18.72 -12.24 -3.70
CA GLU A 205 -18.23 -13.58 -3.38
C GLU A 205 -17.05 -13.94 -4.29
N ARG A 206 -17.23 -13.85 -5.60
CA ARG A 206 -16.19 -14.18 -6.58
C ARG A 206 -14.90 -13.37 -6.37
N ILE A 207 -15.02 -12.06 -6.14
CA ILE A 207 -13.85 -11.19 -5.96
C ILE A 207 -13.20 -11.44 -4.59
N CYS A 208 -13.98 -11.57 -3.53
CA CYS A 208 -13.44 -11.82 -2.19
C CYS A 208 -12.74 -13.18 -2.11
N GLU A 209 -13.31 -14.23 -2.72
CA GLU A 209 -12.66 -15.55 -2.79
C GLU A 209 -11.35 -15.49 -3.56
N LYS A 210 -11.30 -14.78 -4.69
CA LYS A 210 -10.06 -14.57 -5.45
C LYS A 210 -8.99 -13.92 -4.57
N ILE A 211 -9.33 -12.82 -3.88
CA ILE A 211 -8.38 -12.06 -3.06
C ILE A 211 -7.92 -12.88 -1.85
N LYS A 212 -8.84 -13.57 -1.15
CA LYS A 212 -8.48 -14.48 -0.05
C LYS A 212 -7.51 -15.57 -0.50
N GLY A 213 -7.71 -16.12 -1.69
CA GLY A 213 -6.82 -17.14 -2.27
C GLY A 213 -5.41 -16.65 -2.59
N LEU A 214 -5.18 -15.34 -2.70
CA LEU A 214 -3.86 -14.76 -2.93
C LEU A 214 -3.08 -14.59 -1.63
N ILE A 215 -3.72 -14.09 -0.57
CA ILE A 215 -3.03 -13.82 0.69
C ILE A 215 -2.75 -15.09 1.50
N VAL A 216 -3.53 -16.16 1.35
CA VAL A 216 -3.43 -17.41 2.16
C VAL A 216 -2.33 -18.36 1.68
N GLN A 217 -1.63 -18.08 0.57
CA GLN A 217 -0.61 -19.00 0.07
C GLN A 217 0.60 -19.05 1.04
N GLU A 218 0.80 -20.24 1.64
CA GLU A 218 1.97 -20.65 2.43
C GLU A 218 3.06 -21.24 1.54
#